data_AF-A0A4V5LR51-F1
#
_entry.id   AF-A0A4V5LR51-F1
#
_cell.length_a   1.000
_cell.length_b   1.000
_cell.length_c   1.000
_cell.angle_alpha   90.00
_cell.angle_beta   90.00
_cell.angle_gamma   90.00
#
_symmetry.space_group_name_H-M   'P 1'
#
loop_
_entity.id
_entity.type
_entity.pdbx_description
1 polymer ?
#
loop_
_entity_poly.entity_id
_entity_poly.type
_entity_poly.pdbx_seq_one_letter_code
_entity_poly.pdbx_strand_id
1 'polypeptide(L)'
;MKKPLNKKTSILLLIGIILMLITSVYMFTRPAIWNGFDFTQTGQIGDTIGGITAPIINLLGAILVYLSFQAQIKANRIQFELLNQDIINQGLSSNFKVALELFKELKLDLLNLNFGHAKGQGALNAYANAIKDNWSKTQIVHHINEPIYQNWKFIMAEYDLLITHLSSDNFIQEEKEKILILVKNYYSTQLDYGTNRITKALIKHGIENDIVAIFIKFKDFHSVD
;
A
#
# COMPACT_ATOMS: atom_id res chain seq x y z
N MET A 1 19.37 -25.26 20.07
CA MET A 1 18.28 -24.26 19.99
C MET A 1 18.77 -22.93 20.55
N LYS A 2 18.88 -21.87 19.74
CA LYS A 2 19.19 -20.52 20.23
C LYS A 2 17.95 -19.96 20.93
N LYS A 3 18.05 -19.62 22.22
CA LYS A 3 16.95 -18.95 22.95
C LYS A 3 16.70 -17.58 22.31
N PRO A 4 15.43 -17.19 22.02
CA PRO A 4 15.13 -15.88 21.46
C PRO A 4 15.55 -14.78 22.45
N LEU A 5 16.17 -13.71 21.93
CA LEU A 5 16.57 -12.57 22.75
C LEU A 5 15.37 -11.95 23.46
N ASN A 6 15.51 -11.70 24.76
CA ASN A 6 14.52 -11.01 25.57
C ASN A 6 14.33 -9.58 25.05
N LYS A 7 13.08 -9.10 24.95
CA LYS A 7 12.71 -7.75 24.52
C LYS A 7 13.53 -6.65 25.21
N LYS A 8 13.85 -6.83 26.50
CA LYS A 8 14.71 -5.90 27.27
C LYS A 8 16.16 -5.90 26.79
N THR A 9 16.70 -7.06 26.45
CA THR A 9 18.07 -7.22 25.93
C THR A 9 18.18 -6.63 24.52
N SER A 10 17.19 -6.83 23.66
CA SER A 10 17.17 -6.23 22.31
C SER A 10 17.11 -4.70 22.36
N ILE A 11 16.32 -4.13 23.27
CA ILE A 11 16.24 -2.67 23.47
C ILE A 11 17.58 -2.12 24.00
N LEU A 12 18.22 -2.82 24.95
CA LEU A 12 19.52 -2.41 25.47
C LEU A 12 20.61 -2.42 24.39
N LEU A 13 20.63 -3.44 23.53
CA LEU A 13 21.56 -3.52 22.40
C LEU A 13 21.34 -2.40 21.39
N LEU A 14 20.07 -2.09 21.08
CA LEU A 14 19.73 -0.98 20.17
C LEU A 14 20.21 0.36 20.72
N ILE A 15 19.96 0.62 22.00
CA ILE A 15 20.44 1.83 22.69
C ILE A 15 21.96 1.89 22.66
N GLY A 16 22.64 0.77 22.95
CA GLY A 16 24.11 0.69 22.91
C GLY A 16 24.69 0.99 21.53
N ILE A 17 24.10 0.45 20.46
CA ILE A 17 24.50 0.73 19.07
C ILE A 17 24.32 2.22 18.74
N ILE A 18 23.16 2.80 19.09
CA ILE A 18 22.89 4.22 18.84
C ILE A 18 23.90 5.10 19.59
N LEU A 19 24.16 4.80 20.86
CA LEU A 19 25.16 5.52 21.66
C LEU A 19 26.55 5.42 21.04
N MET A 20 26.97 4.22 20.59
CA MET A 20 28.26 3.99 19.95
C MET A 20 28.40 4.77 18.63
N LEU A 21 27.34 4.83 17.82
CA LEU A 21 27.34 5.61 16.57
C LEU A 21 27.44 7.11 16.85
N ILE A 22 26.67 7.64 17.79
CA ILE A 22 26.69 9.07 18.12
C ILE A 22 28.04 9.48 18.73
N THR A 23 28.54 8.68 19.67
CA THR A 23 29.83 8.94 20.33
C THR A 23 31.01 8.79 19.37
N SER A 24 30.97 7.84 18.44
CA SER A 24 32.04 7.71 17.43
C SER A 24 32.08 8.90 16.48
N VAL A 25 30.94 9.37 15.97
CA VAL A 25 30.88 10.59 15.14
C VAL A 25 31.39 11.79 15.93
N TYR A 26 30.98 11.95 17.18
CA TYR A 26 31.44 13.05 18.02
C TYR A 26 32.95 13.00 18.31
N MET A 27 33.50 11.81 18.56
CA MET A 27 34.91 11.63 18.93
C MET A 27 35.83 11.82 17.72
N PHE A 28 35.47 11.30 16.54
CA PHE A 28 36.31 11.32 15.34
C PHE A 28 36.20 12.62 14.51
N THR A 29 35.27 13.52 14.85
CA THR A 29 35.13 14.84 14.17
C THR A 29 35.82 15.98 14.93
N ARG A 30 36.42 15.71 16.09
CA ARG A 30 37.14 16.70 16.90
C ARG A 30 38.65 16.68 16.62
N PRO A 31 39.36 17.80 16.84
CA PRO A 31 40.82 17.85 16.68
C PRO A 31 41.50 16.84 17.60
N ALA A 32 42.52 16.16 17.08
CA ALA A 32 43.24 15.12 17.78
C ALA A 32 43.98 15.68 19.00
N ILE A 33 43.84 15.01 20.13
CA ILE A 33 44.51 15.39 21.39
C ILE A 33 45.95 14.85 21.42
N TRP A 34 46.22 13.75 20.71
CA TRP A 34 47.53 13.11 20.58
C TRP A 34 47.95 13.00 19.12
N ASN A 35 49.21 13.33 18.82
CA ASN A 35 49.77 13.30 17.45
C ASN A 35 49.65 11.93 16.76
N GLY A 36 49.64 10.83 17.52
CA GLY A 36 49.43 9.47 16.96
C GLY A 36 48.00 9.17 16.50
N PHE A 37 47.04 10.06 16.79
CA PHE A 37 45.63 9.97 16.39
C PHE A 37 45.19 11.18 15.54
N ASP A 38 46.15 11.88 14.93
CA ASP A 38 45.85 12.96 13.98
C ASP A 38 45.51 12.40 12.60
N PHE A 39 44.21 12.35 12.32
CA PHE A 39 43.64 11.85 11.05
C PHE A 39 43.36 12.97 10.03
N THR A 40 43.81 14.20 10.28
CA THR A 40 43.52 15.35 9.40
C THR A 40 44.04 15.17 7.96
N GLN A 41 45.11 14.40 7.77
CA GLN A 41 45.68 14.10 6.45
C GLN A 41 45.19 12.76 5.85
N THR A 42 44.41 11.97 6.58
CA THR A 42 43.98 10.62 6.14
C THR A 42 42.60 10.59 5.48
N GLY A 43 42.00 11.74 5.18
CA GLY A 43 40.69 11.84 4.52
C GLY A 43 40.61 11.08 3.20
N GLN A 44 41.68 11.14 2.38
CA GLN A 44 41.77 10.39 1.11
C GLN A 44 41.72 8.86 1.29
N ILE A 45 42.19 8.35 2.43
CA ILE A 45 42.10 6.91 2.75
C ILE A 45 40.63 6.55 3.02
N GLY A 46 39.93 7.39 3.79
CA GLY A 46 38.49 7.24 4.03
C GLY A 46 37.67 7.31 2.74
N ASP A 47 37.98 8.26 1.85
CA ASP A 47 37.33 8.40 0.54
C ASP A 47 37.58 7.21 -0.38
N THR A 48 38.80 6.65 -0.36
CA THR A 48 39.16 5.46 -1.14
C THR A 48 38.45 4.21 -0.62
N ILE A 49 38.42 4.01 0.71
CA ILE A 49 37.68 2.92 1.33
C ILE A 49 36.19 3.07 1.06
N GLY A 50 35.63 4.28 1.21
CA GLY A 50 34.23 4.59 0.92
C GLY A 50 33.88 4.34 -0.55
N GLY A 51 34.72 4.79 -1.48
CA GLY A 51 34.53 4.62 -2.93
C GLY A 51 34.58 3.16 -3.39
N ILE A 52 35.42 2.32 -2.77
CA ILE A 52 35.52 0.88 -3.09
C ILE A 52 34.41 0.08 -2.39
N THR A 53 34.07 0.43 -1.15
CA THR A 53 33.10 -0.33 -0.35
C THR A 53 31.65 0.01 -0.70
N ALA A 54 31.35 1.25 -1.11
CA ALA A 54 29.98 1.66 -1.42
C ALA A 54 29.32 0.82 -2.52
N PRO A 55 29.96 0.51 -3.67
CA PRO A 55 29.39 -0.40 -4.67
C PRO A 55 29.13 -1.82 -4.13
N ILE A 56 30.01 -2.34 -3.27
CA ILE A 56 29.88 -3.68 -2.66
C ILE A 56 28.69 -3.70 -1.69
N ILE A 57 28.57 -2.68 -0.83
CA ILE A 57 27.44 -2.54 0.11
C ILE A 57 26.12 -2.39 -0.66
N ASN A 58 26.10 -1.60 -1.73
CA ASN A 58 24.91 -1.42 -2.57
C ASN A 58 24.49 -2.74 -3.25
N LEU A 59 25.46 -3.51 -3.75
CA LEU A 59 25.20 -4.84 -4.33
C LEU A 59 24.64 -5.81 -3.29
N LEU A 60 25.24 -5.86 -2.10
CA LEU A 60 24.75 -6.68 -0.99
C LEU A 60 23.34 -6.25 -0.56
N GLY A 61 23.07 -4.94 -0.51
CA GLY A 61 21.75 -4.38 -0.25
C GLY A 61 20.72 -4.85 -1.28
N ALA A 62 21.04 -4.76 -2.57
CA ALA A 62 20.17 -5.23 -3.65
C ALA A 62 19.88 -6.74 -3.57
N ILE A 63 20.89 -7.56 -3.24
CA ILE A 63 20.73 -9.00 -3.03
C ILE A 63 19.80 -9.28 -1.84
N LEU A 64 19.98 -8.58 -0.72
CA LEU A 64 19.12 -8.73 0.47
C LEU A 64 17.67 -8.33 0.18
N VAL A 65 17.46 -7.26 -0.58
CA VAL A 65 16.13 -6.84 -1.05
C VAL A 65 15.49 -7.93 -1.93
N TYR A 66 16.23 -8.48 -2.88
CA TYR A 66 15.76 -9.59 -3.72
C TYR A 66 15.38 -10.82 -2.90
N LEU A 67 16.22 -11.22 -1.94
CA LEU A 67 15.95 -12.36 -1.05
C LEU A 67 14.71 -12.11 -0.16
N SER A 68 14.53 -10.87 0.30
CA SER A 68 13.34 -10.46 1.05
C SER A 68 12.08 -10.60 0.19
N PHE A 69 12.12 -10.14 -1.06
CA PHE A 69 10.99 -10.31 -1.98
C PHE A 69 10.68 -11.80 -2.25
N GLN A 70 11.69 -12.63 -2.44
CA GLN A 70 11.49 -14.09 -2.59
C GLN A 70 10.85 -14.72 -1.34
N ALA A 71 11.29 -14.32 -0.15
CA ALA A 71 10.71 -14.79 1.10
C ALA A 71 9.24 -14.34 1.26
N GLN A 72 8.92 -13.10 0.88
CA GLN A 72 7.56 -12.56 0.87
C GLN A 72 6.66 -13.33 -0.11
N ILE A 73 7.11 -13.58 -1.35
CA ILE A 73 6.36 -14.37 -2.34
C ILE A 73 6.10 -15.78 -1.82
N LYS A 74 7.09 -16.41 -1.21
CA LYS A 74 6.95 -17.73 -0.59
C LYS A 74 5.96 -17.71 0.58
N ALA A 75 5.99 -16.70 1.43
CA ALA A 75 5.05 -16.54 2.54
C ALA A 75 3.61 -16.39 2.02
N ASN A 76 3.40 -15.56 0.99
CA ASN A 76 2.09 -15.39 0.36
C ASN A 76 1.56 -16.70 -0.23
N ARG A 77 2.43 -17.49 -0.88
CA ARG A 77 2.06 -18.82 -1.39
C ARG A 77 1.67 -19.79 -0.27
N ILE A 78 2.44 -19.84 0.81
CA ILE A 78 2.14 -20.69 1.97
C ILE A 78 0.84 -20.25 2.64
N GLN A 79 0.61 -18.95 2.78
CA GLN A 79 -0.64 -18.41 3.33
C GLN A 79 -1.84 -18.79 2.47
N PHE A 80 -1.70 -18.75 1.14
CA PHE A 80 -2.72 -19.20 0.20
C PHE A 80 -2.97 -20.72 0.28
N GLU A 81 -1.92 -21.53 0.40
CA GLU A 81 -2.03 -22.99 0.56
C GLU A 81 -2.70 -23.37 1.90
N LEU A 82 -2.35 -22.70 3.00
CA LEU A 82 -2.98 -22.89 4.31
C LEU A 82 -4.45 -22.45 4.30
N LEU A 83 -4.76 -21.32 3.68
CA LEU A 83 -6.12 -20.86 3.48
C LEU A 83 -6.94 -21.91 2.72
N ASN A 84 -6.39 -22.49 1.65
CA ASN A 84 -7.05 -23.55 0.88
C ASN A 84 -7.28 -24.82 1.69
N GLN A 85 -6.34 -25.22 2.55
CA GLN A 85 -6.53 -26.36 3.45
C GLN A 85 -7.62 -26.07 4.50
N ASP A 86 -7.64 -24.88 5.09
CA ASP A 86 -8.68 -24.45 6.03
C ASP A 86 -10.06 -24.29 5.35
N ILE A 87 -10.08 -23.96 4.05
CA ILE A 87 -11.29 -23.92 3.22
C ILE A 87 -11.91 -25.32 3.07
N ILE A 88 -11.09 -26.31 2.70
CA ILE A 88 -11.51 -27.71 2.54
C ILE A 88 -12.07 -28.26 3.86
N ASN A 89 -11.52 -27.84 5.00
CA ASN A 89 -11.93 -28.32 6.32
C ASN A 89 -13.21 -27.65 6.88
N GLN A 90 -13.71 -26.55 6.30
CA GLN A 90 -14.80 -25.72 6.88
C GLN A 90 -16.14 -25.69 6.12
N GLY A 91 -16.26 -26.30 4.94
CA GLY A 91 -17.57 -26.49 4.27
C GLY A 91 -18.26 -25.24 3.66
N LEU A 92 -17.59 -24.08 3.58
CA LEU A 92 -18.03 -22.93 2.77
C LEU A 92 -17.46 -23.02 1.35
N SER A 93 -18.17 -22.51 0.33
CA SER A 93 -17.63 -22.48 -1.04
C SER A 93 -16.35 -21.62 -1.10
N SER A 94 -15.32 -22.13 -1.77
CA SER A 94 -14.03 -21.42 -1.95
C SER A 94 -14.24 -20.00 -2.52
N ASN A 95 -15.21 -19.87 -3.43
CA ASN A 95 -15.55 -18.61 -4.09
C ASN A 95 -16.14 -17.56 -3.14
N PHE A 96 -17.02 -17.97 -2.21
CA PHE A 96 -17.56 -17.07 -1.19
C PHE A 96 -16.47 -16.51 -0.27
N LYS A 97 -15.53 -17.36 0.16
CA LYS A 97 -14.40 -16.91 0.99
C LYS A 97 -13.47 -15.96 0.23
N VAL A 98 -13.16 -16.24 -1.04
CA VAL A 98 -12.35 -15.34 -1.88
C VAL A 98 -13.04 -13.99 -2.04
N ALA A 99 -14.34 -13.95 -2.33
CA ALA A 99 -15.08 -12.70 -2.43
C ALA A 99 -15.12 -11.93 -1.10
N LEU A 100 -15.27 -12.63 0.03
CA LEU A 100 -15.23 -12.00 1.35
C LEU A 100 -13.85 -11.41 1.65
N GLU A 101 -12.78 -12.08 1.26
CA GLU A 101 -11.41 -11.59 1.46
C GLU A 101 -11.12 -10.37 0.58
N LEU A 102 -11.46 -10.42 -0.71
CA LEU A 102 -11.39 -9.26 -1.61
C LEU A 102 -12.18 -8.07 -1.06
N PHE A 103 -13.36 -8.32 -0.48
CA PHE A 103 -14.15 -7.27 0.16
C PHE A 103 -13.49 -6.71 1.43
N LYS A 104 -12.81 -7.52 2.24
CA LYS A 104 -12.06 -7.02 3.42
C LYS A 104 -10.87 -6.16 3.01
N GLU A 105 -10.09 -6.61 2.03
CA GLU A 105 -8.94 -5.84 1.51
C GLU A 105 -9.41 -4.48 0.99
N LEU A 106 -10.47 -4.46 0.18
CA LEU A 106 -11.09 -3.21 -0.30
C LEU A 106 -11.47 -2.26 0.84
N LYS A 107 -12.00 -2.79 1.95
CA LYS A 107 -12.33 -1.97 3.14
C LYS A 107 -11.09 -1.41 3.82
N LEU A 108 -10.03 -2.20 3.93
CA LEU A 108 -8.78 -1.78 4.55
C LEU A 108 -8.11 -0.68 3.71
N ASP A 109 -8.09 -0.85 2.39
CA ASP A 109 -7.49 0.11 1.48
C ASP A 109 -8.26 1.43 1.45
N LEU A 110 -9.60 1.37 1.53
CA LEU A 110 -10.38 2.59 1.74
C LEU A 110 -9.98 3.29 3.04
N LEU A 111 -9.90 2.58 4.17
CA LEU A 111 -9.54 3.15 5.47
C LEU A 111 -8.14 3.80 5.45
N ASN A 112 -7.24 3.28 4.63
CA ASN A 112 -5.88 3.76 4.45
C ASN A 112 -5.77 4.99 3.54
N LEU A 113 -6.85 5.41 2.87
CA LEU A 113 -6.86 6.69 2.14
C LEU A 113 -6.61 7.85 3.09
N ASN A 114 -5.74 8.77 2.67
CA ASN A 114 -5.39 9.97 3.42
C ASN A 114 -5.39 11.19 2.49
N PHE A 115 -5.99 12.29 2.95
CA PHE A 115 -5.93 13.59 2.27
C PHE A 115 -6.00 14.71 3.29
N GLY A 116 -4.89 15.47 3.42
CA GLY A 116 -4.71 16.39 4.53
C GLY A 116 -4.82 15.65 5.88
N HIS A 117 -5.75 16.10 6.74
CA HIS A 117 -6.03 15.47 8.03
C HIS A 117 -7.13 14.40 7.97
N ALA A 118 -7.82 14.29 6.83
CA ALA A 118 -8.92 13.35 6.68
C ALA A 118 -8.40 11.96 6.30
N LYS A 119 -9.12 10.92 6.74
CA LYS A 119 -8.84 9.51 6.46
C LYS A 119 -10.07 8.79 5.92
N GLY A 120 -9.88 7.64 5.29
CA GLY A 120 -11.00 6.81 4.87
C GLY A 120 -11.90 7.48 3.83
N GLN A 121 -13.21 7.26 3.98
CA GLN A 121 -14.25 8.01 3.26
C GLN A 121 -14.07 9.52 3.39
N GLY A 122 -13.68 10.03 4.57
CA GLY A 122 -13.48 11.46 4.79
C GLY A 122 -12.38 12.02 3.88
N ALA A 123 -11.30 11.26 3.68
CA ALA A 123 -10.22 11.64 2.76
C ALA A 123 -10.71 11.71 1.32
N LEU A 124 -11.45 10.68 0.88
CA LEU A 124 -12.01 10.62 -0.46
C LEU A 124 -12.96 11.79 -0.72
N ASN A 125 -13.87 12.06 0.22
CA ASN A 125 -14.81 13.17 0.13
C ASN A 125 -14.11 14.53 0.11
N ALA A 126 -13.09 14.72 0.95
CA ALA A 126 -12.30 15.95 0.98
C ALA A 126 -11.54 16.18 -0.34
N TYR A 127 -10.93 15.13 -0.88
CA TYR A 127 -10.25 15.18 -2.19
C TYR A 127 -11.22 15.49 -3.32
N ALA A 128 -12.39 14.84 -3.34
CA ALA A 128 -13.43 15.10 -4.32
C ALA A 128 -13.96 16.55 -4.21
N ASN A 129 -14.11 17.07 -2.99
CA ASN A 129 -14.56 18.44 -2.74
C ASN A 129 -13.55 19.51 -3.13
N ALA A 130 -12.26 19.18 -3.18
CA ALA A 130 -11.24 20.09 -3.68
C ALA A 130 -11.42 20.40 -5.17
N ILE A 131 -12.06 19.51 -5.94
CA ILE A 131 -12.40 19.71 -7.35
C ILE A 131 -13.48 20.79 -7.46
N LYS A 132 -13.16 21.88 -8.18
CA LYS A 132 -14.09 22.98 -8.46
C LYS A 132 -14.69 22.85 -9.85
N ASP A 133 -15.95 23.22 -9.99
CA ASP A 133 -16.69 23.07 -11.25
C ASP A 133 -16.11 23.89 -12.41
N ASN A 134 -15.42 24.99 -12.10
CA ASN A 134 -14.81 25.89 -13.08
C ASN A 134 -13.37 25.52 -13.47
N TRP A 135 -12.85 24.38 -13.00
CA TRP A 135 -11.49 23.96 -13.34
C TRP A 135 -11.33 23.66 -14.83
N SER A 136 -10.17 24.05 -15.35
CA SER A 136 -9.70 23.71 -16.69
C SER A 136 -9.17 22.28 -16.75
N LYS A 137 -9.04 21.73 -17.95
CA LYS A 137 -8.45 20.40 -18.19
C LYS A 137 -7.08 20.24 -17.51
N THR A 138 -6.23 21.26 -17.60
CA THR A 138 -4.88 21.24 -17.00
C THR A 138 -4.91 21.16 -15.47
N GLN A 139 -5.84 21.87 -14.82
CA GLN A 139 -5.99 21.81 -13.36
C GLN A 139 -6.46 20.44 -12.89
N ILE A 140 -7.35 19.81 -13.65
CA ILE A 140 -7.80 18.43 -13.39
C ILE A 140 -6.63 17.45 -13.56
N VAL A 141 -5.87 17.56 -14.66
CA VAL A 141 -4.68 16.72 -14.88
C VAL A 141 -3.66 16.87 -13.75
N HIS A 142 -3.48 18.07 -13.22
CA HIS A 142 -2.62 18.28 -12.06
C HIS A 142 -3.19 17.60 -10.80
N HIS A 143 -4.49 17.76 -10.55
CA HIS A 143 -5.16 17.22 -9.37
C HIS A 143 -5.14 15.69 -9.32
N ILE A 144 -5.28 15.02 -10.46
CA ILE A 144 -5.23 13.54 -10.54
C ILE A 144 -3.81 12.96 -10.38
N ASN A 145 -2.77 13.80 -10.35
CA ASN A 145 -1.42 13.36 -10.02
C ASN A 145 -1.19 13.24 -8.50
N GLU A 146 -2.15 13.67 -7.68
CA GLU A 146 -2.08 13.52 -6.22
C GLU A 146 -2.10 12.02 -5.82
N PRO A 147 -1.35 11.62 -4.79
CA PRO A 147 -1.26 10.21 -4.38
C PRO A 147 -2.62 9.56 -4.06
N ILE A 148 -3.55 10.32 -3.47
CA ILE A 148 -4.88 9.81 -3.15
C ILE A 148 -5.67 9.39 -4.40
N TYR A 149 -5.47 10.04 -5.55
CA TYR A 149 -6.13 9.64 -6.78
C TYR A 149 -5.65 8.26 -7.23
N GLN A 150 -4.36 7.99 -7.14
CA GLN A 150 -3.78 6.68 -7.50
C GLN A 150 -4.30 5.59 -6.57
N ASN A 151 -4.38 5.87 -5.27
CA ASN A 151 -4.93 4.93 -4.30
C ASN A 151 -6.44 4.69 -4.53
N TRP A 152 -7.20 5.73 -4.85
CA TRP A 152 -8.62 5.57 -5.24
C TRP A 152 -8.77 4.77 -6.54
N LYS A 153 -7.91 5.01 -7.54
CA LYS A 153 -7.89 4.24 -8.80
C LYS A 153 -7.65 2.75 -8.53
N PHE A 154 -6.77 2.43 -7.59
CA PHE A 154 -6.54 1.07 -7.12
C PHE A 154 -7.81 0.45 -6.50
N ILE A 155 -8.46 1.15 -5.57
CA ILE A 155 -9.72 0.71 -4.95
C ILE A 155 -10.81 0.46 -6.01
N MET A 156 -10.88 1.27 -7.07
CA MET A 156 -11.81 1.04 -8.18
C MET A 156 -11.47 -0.23 -8.97
N ALA A 157 -10.20 -0.54 -9.17
CA ALA A 157 -9.79 -1.80 -9.80
C ALA A 157 -10.12 -3.02 -8.92
N GLU A 158 -9.90 -2.93 -7.60
CA GLU A 158 -10.28 -4.00 -6.66
C GLU A 158 -11.79 -4.25 -6.63
N TYR A 159 -12.57 -3.17 -6.69
CA TYR A 159 -14.02 -3.26 -6.80
C TYR A 159 -14.41 -3.97 -8.11
N ASP A 160 -13.77 -3.65 -9.24
CA ASP A 160 -14.04 -4.29 -10.53
C ASP A 160 -13.72 -5.79 -10.50
N LEU A 161 -12.60 -6.15 -9.87
CA LEU A 161 -12.21 -7.53 -9.66
C LEU A 161 -13.25 -8.26 -8.81
N LEU A 162 -13.71 -7.66 -7.71
CA LEU A 162 -14.73 -8.24 -6.83
C LEU A 162 -16.06 -8.46 -7.56
N ILE A 163 -16.53 -7.46 -8.32
CA ILE A 163 -17.77 -7.60 -9.11
C ILE A 163 -17.62 -8.65 -10.20
N THR A 164 -16.48 -8.68 -10.89
CA THR A 164 -16.20 -9.67 -11.93
C THR A 164 -16.18 -11.08 -11.36
N HIS A 165 -15.57 -11.27 -10.18
CA HIS A 165 -15.56 -12.54 -9.47
C HIS A 165 -16.97 -12.97 -9.05
N LEU A 166 -17.75 -12.07 -8.46
CA LEU A 166 -19.16 -12.31 -8.08
C LEU A 166 -20.07 -12.60 -9.28
N SER A 167 -19.72 -12.08 -10.46
CA SER A 167 -20.47 -12.29 -11.70
C SER A 167 -20.18 -13.65 -12.34
N SER A 168 -19.18 -14.39 -11.87
CA SER A 168 -18.87 -15.74 -12.37
C SER A 168 -19.94 -16.77 -11.99
N ASP A 169 -20.14 -17.78 -12.85
CA ASP A 169 -21.18 -18.81 -12.71
C ASP A 169 -20.90 -19.82 -11.58
N ASN A 170 -19.74 -19.73 -10.91
CA ASN A 170 -19.30 -20.72 -9.92
C ASN A 170 -19.77 -20.42 -8.48
N PHE A 171 -20.70 -19.49 -8.31
CA PHE A 171 -21.24 -19.11 -7.00
C PHE A 171 -22.56 -19.79 -6.68
N ILE A 172 -22.71 -20.23 -5.43
CA ILE A 172 -24.02 -20.56 -4.89
C ILE A 172 -24.85 -19.27 -4.82
N GLN A 173 -26.06 -19.29 -5.38
CA GLN A 173 -26.89 -18.09 -5.55
C GLN A 173 -27.14 -17.33 -4.24
N GLU A 174 -27.46 -18.04 -3.15
CA GLU A 174 -27.69 -17.44 -1.82
C GLU A 174 -26.43 -16.76 -1.26
N GLU A 175 -25.26 -17.35 -1.47
CA GLU A 175 -23.97 -16.81 -1.05
C GLU A 175 -23.59 -15.56 -1.85
N LYS A 176 -23.85 -15.59 -3.16
CA LYS A 176 -23.67 -14.45 -4.07
C LYS A 176 -24.52 -13.27 -3.63
N GLU A 177 -25.81 -13.48 -3.37
CA GLU A 177 -26.74 -12.43 -2.94
C GLU A 177 -26.28 -11.76 -1.63
N LYS A 178 -25.84 -12.55 -0.64
CA LYS A 178 -25.34 -12.01 0.64
C LYS A 178 -24.15 -11.08 0.45
N ILE A 179 -23.14 -11.49 -0.33
CA ILE A 179 -21.96 -10.63 -0.58
C ILE A 179 -22.35 -9.42 -1.41
N LEU A 180 -23.18 -9.61 -2.44
CA LEU A 180 -23.61 -8.55 -3.32
C LEU A 180 -24.33 -7.43 -2.56
N ILE A 181 -25.20 -7.76 -1.60
CA ILE A 181 -25.83 -6.77 -0.71
C ILE A 181 -24.79 -6.01 0.12
N LEU A 182 -23.81 -6.70 0.71
CA LEU A 182 -22.75 -6.06 1.50
C LEU A 182 -21.92 -5.08 0.65
N VAL A 183 -21.54 -5.51 -0.56
CA VAL A 183 -20.72 -4.76 -1.50
C VAL A 183 -21.48 -3.55 -2.05
N LYS A 184 -22.77 -3.71 -2.39
CA LYS A 184 -23.67 -2.61 -2.78
C LYS A 184 -23.82 -1.58 -1.66
N ASN A 185 -24.13 -2.02 -0.45
CA ASN A 185 -24.32 -1.14 0.71
C ASN A 185 -23.03 -0.38 1.06
N TYR A 186 -21.89 -1.06 0.99
CA TYR A 186 -20.61 -0.43 1.26
C TYR A 186 -20.29 0.67 0.23
N TYR A 187 -20.50 0.38 -1.06
CA TYR A 187 -20.31 1.39 -2.11
C TYR A 187 -21.20 2.61 -1.89
N SER A 188 -22.51 2.38 -1.74
CA SER A 188 -23.50 3.43 -1.49
C SER A 188 -23.13 4.32 -0.31
N THR A 189 -22.68 3.72 0.79
CA THR A 189 -22.42 4.47 2.03
C THR A 189 -21.04 5.11 2.09
N GLN A 190 -20.02 4.52 1.47
CA GLN A 190 -18.63 4.91 1.67
C GLN A 190 -17.96 5.52 0.43
N LEU A 191 -18.34 5.10 -0.78
CA LEU A 191 -17.62 5.42 -2.01
C LEU A 191 -18.43 6.33 -2.95
N ASP A 192 -19.75 6.16 -2.99
CA ASP A 192 -20.62 6.73 -4.02
C ASP A 192 -20.41 8.25 -4.22
N TYR A 193 -20.48 9.04 -3.15
CA TYR A 193 -20.33 10.49 -3.23
C TYR A 193 -19.01 10.93 -3.88
N GLY A 194 -17.88 10.46 -3.33
CA GLY A 194 -16.55 10.88 -3.76
C GLY A 194 -16.23 10.39 -5.16
N THR A 195 -16.52 9.12 -5.42
CA THR A 195 -16.36 8.49 -6.74
C THR A 195 -17.18 9.20 -7.80
N ASN A 196 -18.47 9.48 -7.55
CA ASN A 196 -19.33 10.19 -8.50
C ASN A 196 -18.79 11.58 -8.85
N ARG A 197 -18.28 12.31 -7.86
CA ARG A 197 -17.76 13.67 -8.06
C ARG A 197 -16.45 13.66 -8.85
N ILE A 198 -15.53 12.74 -8.54
CA ILE A 198 -14.28 12.55 -9.28
C ILE A 198 -14.59 12.17 -10.73
N THR A 199 -15.45 11.17 -10.96
CA THR A 199 -15.75 10.68 -12.30
C THR A 199 -16.48 11.71 -13.16
N LYS A 200 -17.40 12.50 -12.59
CA LYS A 200 -18.04 13.61 -13.31
C LYS A 200 -17.02 14.60 -13.85
N ALA A 201 -15.98 14.91 -13.07
CA ALA A 201 -14.90 15.79 -13.47
C ALA A 201 -14.03 15.18 -14.59
N LEU A 202 -13.74 13.87 -14.52
CA LEU A 202 -13.01 13.15 -15.58
C LEU A 202 -13.79 13.13 -16.91
N ILE A 203 -15.07 12.78 -16.86
CA ILE A 203 -15.97 12.73 -18.04
C ILE A 203 -16.05 14.10 -18.71
N LYS A 204 -16.23 15.16 -17.93
CA LYS A 204 -16.34 16.54 -18.43
C LYS A 204 -15.15 16.95 -19.31
N HIS A 205 -13.96 16.42 -19.05
CA HIS A 205 -12.72 16.80 -19.75
C HIS A 205 -12.15 15.69 -20.66
N GLY A 206 -12.83 14.54 -20.77
CA GLY A 206 -12.40 13.40 -21.57
C GLY A 206 -11.03 12.88 -21.14
N ILE A 207 -10.87 12.62 -19.84
CA ILE A 207 -9.63 12.11 -19.23
C ILE A 207 -9.91 10.70 -18.68
N GLU A 208 -8.94 9.78 -18.82
CA GLU A 208 -8.96 8.43 -18.20
C GLU A 208 -10.22 7.62 -18.56
N ASN A 209 -10.44 7.41 -19.86
CA ASN A 209 -11.61 6.71 -20.39
C ASN A 209 -11.75 5.26 -19.87
N ASP A 210 -10.64 4.61 -19.52
CA ASP A 210 -10.57 3.29 -18.89
C ASP A 210 -11.23 3.30 -17.50
N ILE A 211 -10.93 4.30 -16.67
CA ILE A 211 -11.53 4.45 -15.33
C ILE A 211 -12.99 4.86 -15.42
N VAL A 212 -13.35 5.69 -16.40
CA VAL A 212 -14.75 6.03 -16.68
C VAL A 212 -15.54 4.77 -17.07
N ALA A 213 -14.98 3.86 -17.87
CA ALA A 213 -15.64 2.62 -18.26
C ALA A 213 -15.90 1.70 -17.05
N ILE A 214 -14.91 1.56 -16.17
CA ILE A 214 -15.04 0.83 -14.90
C ILE A 214 -16.18 1.43 -14.05
N PHE A 215 -16.24 2.76 -13.93
CA PHE A 215 -17.30 3.43 -13.20
C PHE A 215 -18.70 3.25 -13.83
N ILE A 216 -18.83 3.29 -15.15
CA ILE A 216 -20.12 3.06 -15.82
C ILE A 216 -20.61 1.65 -15.52
N LYS A 217 -19.74 0.64 -15.65
CA LYS A 217 -20.04 -0.74 -15.28
C LYS A 217 -20.51 -0.85 -13.82
N PHE A 218 -19.92 -0.07 -12.90
CA PHE A 218 -20.38 -0.02 -11.51
C PHE A 218 -21.75 0.60 -11.35
N LYS A 219 -21.99 1.76 -11.97
CA LYS A 219 -23.27 2.43 -11.88
C LYS A 219 -24.39 1.51 -12.37
N ASP A 220 -24.16 0.79 -13.46
CA ASP A 220 -25.12 -0.18 -14.01
C ASP A 220 -25.35 -1.37 -13.06
N PHE A 221 -24.29 -1.86 -12.40
CA PHE A 221 -24.38 -2.91 -11.38
C PHE A 221 -25.17 -2.46 -10.12
N HIS A 222 -25.15 -1.16 -9.82
CA HIS A 222 -25.84 -0.56 -8.68
C HIS A 222 -27.21 0.03 -8.99
N SER A 223 -27.58 0.19 -10.28
CA SER A 223 -28.85 0.77 -10.71
C SER A 223 -30.03 -0.21 -10.79
N VAL A 224 -29.88 -1.41 -10.22
CA VAL A 224 -30.99 -2.35 -10.03
C VAL A 224 -31.43 -2.28 -8.57
N ASP A 225 -32.32 -1.32 -8.32
CA ASP A 225 -33.56 -1.36 -7.51
C ASP A 225 -34.19 0.04 -7.47
#